data_AF-A0A6B0WEM1-F1
#
_entry.id   AF-A0A6B0WEM1-F1
#
_cell.length_a   1.000
_cell.length_b   1.000
_cell.length_c   1.000
_cell.angle_alpha   90.00
_cell.angle_beta   90.00
_cell.angle_gamma   90.00
#
_symmetry.space_group_name_H-M   'P 1'
#
loop_
_entity.id
_entity.type
_entity.pdbx_description
1 polymer ?
#
loop_
_entity_poly.entity_id
_entity_poly.type
_entity_poly.pdbx_seq_one_letter_code
_entity_poly.pdbx_strand_id
1 'polypeptide(L)'
;ADGTWIDAEIAESYAALHRAGFAHSVETWREGELVGGLYGVTLRGAFFGESMFHRVTDASKVALAWLVERLRARGYTLLDIQWVTPHLASLGAVAVHRTRYRALLADAMRQDCRFV
;
A
#
# COMPACT_ATOMS: atom_id res chain seq x y z
N ALA A 1 -5.60 13.13 -21.39
CA ALA A 1 -4.46 13.11 -20.46
C ALA A 1 -4.95 13.76 -19.18
N ASP A 2 -5.63 12.99 -18.35
CA ASP A 2 -6.18 13.47 -17.09
C ASP A 2 -5.03 13.42 -16.09
N GLY A 3 -4.47 14.59 -15.75
CA GLY A 3 -3.18 14.74 -15.09
C GLY A 3 -3.11 14.12 -13.69
N THR A 4 -2.78 12.83 -13.64
CA THR A 4 -2.30 12.19 -12.42
C THR A 4 -0.78 12.39 -12.33
N TRP A 5 -0.24 12.40 -11.11
CA TRP A 5 1.21 12.43 -10.88
C TRP A 5 1.91 11.13 -11.31
N ILE A 6 1.14 10.08 -11.62
CA ILE A 6 1.63 8.80 -12.13
C ILE A 6 1.75 8.91 -13.65
N ASP A 7 2.88 9.46 -14.09
CA ASP A 7 3.26 9.49 -15.50
C ASP A 7 3.99 8.21 -15.92
N ALA A 8 4.51 8.19 -17.16
CA ALA A 8 5.22 7.05 -17.70
C ALA A 8 6.53 6.73 -16.95
N GLU A 9 7.22 7.75 -16.41
CA GLU A 9 8.47 7.56 -15.68
C GLU A 9 8.22 6.92 -14.32
N ILE A 10 7.19 7.39 -13.61
CA ILE A 10 6.74 6.78 -12.36
C ILE A 10 6.27 5.35 -12.62
N ALA A 11 5.45 5.11 -13.65
CA ALA A 11 4.97 3.77 -13.97
C ALA A 11 6.11 2.78 -14.23
N GLU A 12 7.12 3.17 -15.02
CA GLU A 12 8.27 2.30 -15.29
C GLU A 12 9.12 2.06 -14.03
N SER A 13 9.31 3.09 -13.19
CA SER A 13 10.05 2.95 -11.93
C SER A 13 9.40 1.93 -10.99
N TYR A 14 8.07 1.97 -10.86
CA TYR A 14 7.32 0.99 -10.06
C TYR A 14 7.29 -0.39 -10.70
N ALA A 15 7.23 -0.49 -12.03
CA ALA A 15 7.37 -1.76 -12.73
C ALA A 15 8.75 -2.39 -12.50
N ALA A 16 9.83 -1.59 -12.49
CA ALA A 16 11.17 -2.04 -12.16
C ALA A 16 11.26 -2.54 -10.70
N LEU A 17 10.68 -1.79 -9.75
CA LEU A 17 10.60 -2.22 -8.34
C LEU A 17 9.78 -3.51 -8.18
N HIS A 18 8.73 -3.70 -8.98
CA HIS A 18 7.94 -4.92 -8.96
C HIS A 18 8.76 -6.12 -9.46
N ARG A 19 9.47 -5.96 -10.60
CA ARG A 19 10.38 -6.99 -11.12
C ARG A 19 11.52 -7.32 -10.14
N ALA A 20 11.96 -6.35 -9.36
CA ALA A 20 12.96 -6.54 -8.31
C ALA A 20 12.39 -7.14 -7.00
N GLY A 21 11.07 -7.35 -6.92
CA GLY A 21 10.40 -7.97 -5.77
C GLY A 21 10.08 -7.00 -4.62
N PHE A 22 10.18 -5.69 -4.84
CA PHE A 22 9.89 -4.67 -3.83
C PHE A 22 8.48 -4.08 -3.96
N ALA A 23 7.96 -3.90 -5.17
CA ALA A 23 6.61 -3.37 -5.36
C ALA A 23 5.57 -4.48 -5.55
N HIS A 24 4.39 -4.30 -4.96
CA HIS A 24 3.30 -5.27 -4.96
C HIS A 24 1.95 -4.59 -5.15
N SER A 25 1.04 -5.28 -5.85
CA SER A 25 -0.36 -4.92 -5.97
C SER A 25 -1.25 -5.83 -5.11
N VAL A 26 -2.39 -5.30 -4.70
CA VAL A 26 -3.54 -6.09 -4.24
C VAL A 26 -4.73 -5.69 -5.10
N GLU A 27 -5.34 -6.68 -5.73
CA GLU A 27 -6.35 -6.48 -6.77
C GLU A 27 -7.69 -7.04 -6.33
N THR A 28 -8.77 -6.30 -6.62
CA THR A 28 -10.14 -6.73 -6.40
C THR A 28 -10.78 -7.02 -7.75
N TRP A 29 -11.21 -8.27 -7.93
CA TRP A 29 -11.82 -8.75 -9.16
C TRP A 29 -13.29 -9.12 -8.93
N ARG A 30 -14.15 -8.81 -9.90
CA ARG A 30 -15.56 -9.24 -9.92
C ARG A 30 -15.93 -9.68 -11.31
N GLU A 31 -16.46 -10.90 -11.45
CA GLU A 31 -16.94 -11.43 -12.74
C GLU A 31 -15.87 -11.39 -13.85
N GLY A 32 -14.60 -11.60 -13.48
CA GLY A 32 -13.46 -11.55 -14.41
C GLY A 32 -12.90 -10.16 -14.68
N GLU A 33 -13.52 -9.10 -14.13
CA GLU A 33 -13.11 -7.72 -14.34
C GLU A 33 -12.34 -7.15 -13.14
N LEU A 34 -11.27 -6.40 -13.43
CA LEU A 34 -10.52 -5.66 -12.42
C LEU A 34 -11.32 -4.41 -12.00
N VAL A 35 -11.92 -4.47 -10.81
CA VAL A 35 -12.85 -3.45 -10.29
C VAL A 35 -12.24 -2.56 -9.22
N GLY A 36 -11.03 -2.83 -8.77
CA GLY A 36 -10.30 -1.98 -7.85
C GLY A 36 -8.96 -2.57 -7.44
N GLY A 37 -8.19 -1.82 -6.69
CA GLY A 37 -6.92 -2.29 -6.18
C GLY A 37 -6.10 -1.18 -5.57
N LEU A 38 -4.93 -1.58 -5.08
CA LEU A 38 -3.90 -0.69 -4.58
C LEU A 38 -2.52 -1.25 -4.92
N TYR A 39 -1.51 -0.40 -4.88
CA TYR A 39 -0.12 -0.83 -4.96
C TYR A 39 0.75 -0.10 -3.95
N GLY A 40 1.91 -0.68 -3.67
CA GLY A 40 2.89 -0.09 -2.79
C GLY A 40 4.23 -0.80 -2.83
N VAL A 41 5.18 -0.30 -2.03
CA VAL A 41 6.53 -0.86 -1.90
C VAL A 41 6.68 -1.51 -0.55
N THR A 42 7.42 -2.61 -0.47
CA THR A 42 7.83 -3.21 0.78
C THR A 42 9.31 -3.04 1.02
N LEU A 43 9.64 -2.84 2.30
CA LEU A 43 11.00 -2.92 2.78
C LEU A 43 10.96 -3.42 4.22
N ARG A 44 11.61 -4.57 4.48
CA ARG A 44 11.62 -5.19 5.81
C ARG A 44 10.17 -5.34 6.31
N GLY A 45 9.87 -4.96 7.55
CA GLY A 45 8.53 -4.99 8.13
C GLY A 45 7.63 -3.80 7.80
N ALA A 46 7.97 -2.97 6.80
CA ALA A 46 7.16 -1.83 6.38
C ALA A 46 6.57 -2.03 4.97
N PHE A 47 5.33 -1.59 4.80
CA PHE A 47 4.66 -1.44 3.51
C PHE A 47 4.31 0.04 3.33
N PHE A 48 4.72 0.64 2.21
CA PHE A 48 4.43 2.02 1.82
C PHE A 48 3.37 1.97 0.73
N GLY A 49 2.11 2.28 1.08
CA GLY A 49 1.01 2.29 0.13
C GLY A 49 1.03 3.55 -0.72
N GLU A 50 1.04 3.42 -2.03
CA GLU A 50 1.29 4.55 -2.94
C GLU A 50 0.02 5.12 -3.53
N SER A 51 -0.85 4.26 -4.03
CA SER A 51 -2.14 4.67 -4.57
C SER A 51 -3.15 3.54 -4.55
N MET A 52 -4.42 3.90 -4.68
CA MET A 52 -5.53 2.97 -4.80
C MET A 52 -6.60 3.50 -5.76
N PHE A 53 -7.33 2.60 -6.39
CA PHE A 53 -8.44 2.94 -7.27
C PHE A 53 -9.62 1.99 -7.05
N HIS A 54 -10.79 2.42 -7.49
CA HIS A 54 -11.98 1.60 -7.57
C HIS A 54 -12.82 2.00 -8.78
N ARG A 55 -13.51 1.04 -9.36
CA ARG A 55 -14.51 1.18 -10.43
C ARG A 55 -15.90 0.75 -9.96
N VAL A 56 -15.95 0.00 -8.87
CA VAL A 56 -17.17 -0.43 -8.18
C VAL A 56 -17.06 -0.01 -6.72
N THR A 57 -18.19 0.36 -6.11
CA THR A 57 -18.27 0.71 -4.68
C THR A 57 -17.54 -0.31 -3.82
N ASP A 58 -16.74 0.20 -2.89
CA ASP A 58 -15.96 -0.56 -1.89
C ASP A 58 -14.84 -1.46 -2.43
N ALA A 59 -14.59 -1.53 -3.73
CA ALA A 59 -13.56 -2.40 -4.28
C ALA A 59 -12.14 -2.10 -3.74
N SER A 60 -11.80 -0.82 -3.54
CA SER A 60 -10.52 -0.43 -2.91
C SER A 60 -10.45 -0.72 -1.42
N LYS A 61 -11.60 -0.69 -0.71
CA LYS A 61 -11.66 -1.06 0.72
C LYS A 61 -11.43 -2.55 0.91
N VAL A 62 -11.98 -3.38 0.01
CA VAL A 62 -11.70 -4.82 -0.01
C VAL A 62 -10.21 -5.06 -0.24
N ALA A 63 -9.58 -4.38 -1.20
CA ALA A 63 -8.14 -4.48 -1.43
C ALA A 63 -7.32 -4.06 -0.19
N LEU A 64 -7.71 -2.97 0.48
CA LEU A 64 -7.06 -2.52 1.71
C LEU A 64 -7.21 -3.52 2.86
N ALA A 65 -8.40 -4.09 3.05
CA ALA A 65 -8.63 -5.10 4.08
C ALA A 65 -7.74 -6.34 3.84
N TRP A 66 -7.67 -6.81 2.59
CA TRP A 66 -6.78 -7.92 2.22
C TRP A 66 -5.30 -7.58 2.38
N LEU A 67 -4.89 -6.35 2.05
CA LEU A 67 -3.53 -5.88 2.32
C LEU A 67 -3.23 -5.98 3.82
N VAL A 68 -4.07 -5.41 4.68
CA VAL A 68 -3.87 -5.42 6.13
C VAL A 68 -3.75 -6.84 6.69
N GLU A 69 -4.62 -7.76 6.25
CA GLU A 69 -4.54 -9.16 6.66
C GLU A 69 -3.25 -9.83 6.18
N ARG A 70 -2.82 -9.57 4.94
CA ARG A 70 -1.54 -10.08 4.40
C ARG A 70 -0.35 -9.56 5.20
N LEU A 71 -0.33 -8.27 5.52
CA LEU A 71 0.73 -7.63 6.30
C LEU A 71 0.83 -8.24 7.71
N ARG A 72 -0.31 -8.41 8.39
CA ARG A 72 -0.37 -9.08 9.70
C ARG A 72 0.15 -10.51 9.64
N ALA A 73 -0.32 -11.30 8.67
CA ALA A 73 0.09 -12.69 8.50
C ALA A 73 1.59 -12.85 8.21
N ARG A 74 2.24 -11.81 7.67
CA ARG A 74 3.68 -11.80 7.33
C ARG A 74 4.55 -11.03 8.33
N GLY A 75 3.97 -10.58 9.46
CA GLY A 75 4.71 -9.92 10.53
C GLY A 75 5.12 -8.48 10.25
N TYR A 76 4.52 -7.83 9.23
CA TYR A 76 4.73 -6.40 9.01
C TYR A 76 4.13 -5.61 10.17
N THR A 77 4.84 -4.55 10.58
CA THR A 77 4.49 -3.74 11.76
C THR A 77 4.12 -2.30 11.40
N LEU A 78 4.35 -1.89 10.15
CA LEU A 78 4.05 -0.55 9.66
C LEU A 78 3.41 -0.59 8.27
N LEU A 79 2.20 -0.03 8.17
CA LEU A 79 1.58 0.38 6.92
C LEU A 79 1.62 1.91 6.87
N ASP A 80 2.49 2.46 6.02
CA ASP A 80 2.59 3.89 5.75
C ASP A 80 1.67 4.25 4.58
N ILE A 81 0.86 5.29 4.78
CA ILE A 81 -0.09 5.82 3.79
C ILE A 81 0.17 7.30 3.47
N GLN A 82 1.35 7.81 3.87
CA GLN A 82 1.87 9.18 3.71
C GLN A 82 0.97 10.30 4.23
N TRP A 83 -0.22 10.49 3.64
CA TRP A 83 -1.18 11.53 3.97
C TRP A 83 -2.51 10.94 4.45
N VAL A 84 -2.88 11.26 5.68
CA VAL A 84 -4.19 10.90 6.21
C VAL A 84 -5.26 11.75 5.52
N THR A 85 -6.20 11.09 4.85
CA THR A 85 -7.42 11.71 4.31
C THR A 85 -8.62 11.32 5.19
N PRO A 86 -9.75 12.06 5.15
CA PRO A 86 -10.96 11.64 5.87
C PRO A 86 -11.41 10.22 5.52
N HIS A 87 -11.24 9.82 4.25
CA HIS A 87 -11.52 8.46 3.80
C HIS A 87 -10.64 7.43 4.53
N LEU A 88 -9.31 7.62 4.51
CA LEU A 88 -8.39 6.68 5.16
C LEU A 88 -8.52 6.70 6.70
N ALA A 89 -8.83 7.86 7.29
CA ALA A 89 -9.11 7.98 8.72
C ALA A 89 -10.34 7.14 9.11
N SER A 90 -11.39 7.14 8.30
CA SER A 90 -12.57 6.27 8.53
C SER A 90 -12.26 4.77 8.47
N LEU A 91 -11.14 4.40 7.84
CA LEU A 91 -10.64 3.03 7.72
C LEU A 91 -9.59 2.69 8.79
N GLY A 92 -9.39 3.57 9.79
CA GLY A 92 -8.50 3.35 10.92
C GLY A 92 -7.10 3.95 10.78
N ALA A 93 -6.83 4.72 9.72
CA ALA A 93 -5.56 5.44 9.63
C ALA A 93 -5.46 6.54 10.68
N VAL A 94 -4.27 6.69 11.28
CA VAL A 94 -4.01 7.68 12.32
C VAL A 94 -2.81 8.53 11.93
N ALA A 95 -2.91 9.84 12.18
CA ALA A 95 -1.76 10.73 12.07
C ALA A 95 -0.84 10.50 13.27
N VAL A 96 0.46 10.41 13.03
CA VAL A 96 1.48 10.29 14.07
C VAL A 96 2.49 11.41 13.95
N HIS A 97 3.00 11.89 15.09
CA HIS A 97 4.09 12.85 15.08
C HIS A 97 5.33 12.24 14.42
N ARG A 98 6.12 13.06 13.71
CA ARG A 98 7.31 12.63 12.96
C ARG A 98 8.28 11.80 13.79
N THR A 99 8.48 12.15 15.06
CA THR A 99 9.37 11.39 15.96
C THR A 99 8.85 9.97 16.24
N ARG A 100 7.53 9.83 16.42
CA ARG A 100 6.88 8.52 16.59
C ARG A 100 6.95 7.70 15.30
N TYR A 101 6.69 8.31 14.14
CA TYR A 101 6.84 7.63 12.86
C TYR A 101 8.26 7.09 12.66
N ARG A 102 9.30 7.89 12.95
CA ARG A 102 10.70 7.45 12.85
C ARG A 102 11.01 6.25 13.74
N ALA A 103 10.46 6.21 14.96
CA ALA A 103 10.61 5.05 15.84
C ALA A 103 9.92 3.81 15.25
N LEU A 104 8.66 3.93 14.81
CA LEU A 104 7.92 2.83 14.16
C LEU A 104 8.65 2.31 12.91
N LEU A 105 9.17 3.21 12.08
CA LEU A 105 9.95 2.83 10.90
C LEU A 105 11.24 2.11 11.28
N ALA A 106 11.99 2.62 12.26
CA ALA A 106 13.20 1.96 12.74
C ALA A 106 12.90 0.55 13.30
N ASP A 107 11.74 0.34 13.92
CA ASP A 107 11.28 -0.96 14.41
C ASP A 107 10.90 -1.92 13.28
N ALA A 108 10.20 -1.41 12.27
CA ALA A 108 9.87 -2.15 11.05
C ALA A 108 11.13 -2.57 10.28
N MET A 109 12.16 -1.72 10.23
CA MET A 109 13.42 -2.02 9.55
C MET A 109 14.23 -3.16 10.19
N ARG A 110 13.92 -3.55 11.43
CA ARG A 110 14.54 -4.71 12.10
C ARG A 110 13.88 -6.04 11.77
N GLN A 111 12.73 -6.04 11.12
CA GLN A 111 12.03 -7.26 10.73
C GLN A 111 12.56 -7.81 9.40
N ASP A 112 12.48 -9.12 9.20
CA ASP A 112 12.82 -9.78 7.92
C ASP A 112 11.56 -10.35 7.27
N CYS A 113 10.65 -9.45 6.88
CA CYS A 113 9.38 -9.82 6.26
C CYS A 113 9.51 -9.91 4.73
N ARG A 114 8.70 -10.79 4.13
CA ARG A 114 8.51 -10.88 2.67
C ARG A 114 7.03 -10.88 2.33
N PHE A 115 6.67 -10.12 1.31
CA PHE A 115 5.26 -9.94 0.92
C PHE A 115 4.70 -11.21 0.26
N VAL A 116 5.42 -11.75 -0.74
CA VAL A 116 5.10 -13.01 -1.43
C VAL A 116 5.77 -14.18 -0.74
#